data_AF-A0A1Y2EIW4-F1
#
_entry.id   AF-A0A1Y2EIW4-F1
#
_cell.length_a   1.000
_cell.length_b   1.000
_cell.length_c   1.000
_cell.angle_alpha   90.00
_cell.angle_beta   90.00
_cell.angle_gamma   90.00
#
_symmetry.space_group_name_H-M   'P 1'
#
loop_
_entity.id
_entity.type
_entity.pdbx_description
1 polymer ?
#
loop_
_entity_poly.entity_id
_entity_poly.type
_entity_poly.pdbx_seq_one_letter_code
_entity_poly.pdbx_strand_id
1 'polypeptide(L)'
;MVQFAEPGRRAKLAAKEHSSGSSNLPSDTDDSVHDSVKGSQPEDGRVNKKKRRWRRFKDDLPEPNGDKSMSKRRNSLSKAARDPRDEPERKEGKKAKVVQGTETRSPTPVIDFDGLSRPSRGTRERLDENSEQAAERLDKMRAAVRTILECVGEDPDREGVLDTPARYAKAMLFFTKGYQQNVKDIVNDAIFHEGHNEMVIVKDIEIFSLCEHHLVPFTGKMHIGYIPADNVIGISKLPRIAEMFSRRLQVQERLTKEVANAIMEVLKPQGVAVVMESSHLCMVMRGVEKTTATTITSCVLGCFERKEKTRNEFLSLVGLNRRM
;
A
#
# COMPACT_ATOMS: atom_id res chain seq x y z
N MET A 1 2.42 -16.69 -59.05
CA MET A 1 3.86 -16.38 -59.22
C MET A 1 4.36 -15.87 -57.88
N VAL A 2 4.74 -16.71 -56.91
CA VAL A 2 5.91 -17.61 -56.86
C VAL A 2 7.24 -16.84 -56.81
N GLN A 3 7.71 -16.65 -55.56
CA GLN A 3 9.08 -16.77 -55.01
C GLN A 3 10.21 -15.87 -55.62
N PHE A 4 11.31 -15.48 -54.95
CA PHE A 4 12.07 -16.05 -53.84
C PHE A 4 12.79 -14.94 -53.05
N ALA A 5 12.92 -15.17 -51.74
CA ALA A 5 13.96 -14.60 -50.90
C ALA A 5 15.21 -15.50 -50.96
N GLU A 6 16.41 -14.91 -50.97
CA GLU A 6 17.66 -15.60 -50.61
C GLU A 6 18.35 -14.89 -49.43
N PRO A 7 18.84 -15.65 -48.43
CA PRO A 7 19.63 -15.14 -47.32
C PRO A 7 21.12 -15.46 -47.48
N GLY A 8 21.99 -14.61 -46.92
CA GLY A 8 23.28 -15.07 -46.41
C GLY A 8 24.48 -14.16 -46.70
N ARG A 9 25.07 -13.62 -45.63
CA ARG A 9 26.53 -13.65 -45.43
C ARG A 9 26.87 -13.43 -43.96
N ARG A 10 27.27 -14.53 -43.31
CA ARG A 10 28.04 -14.56 -42.06
C ARG A 10 29.51 -14.33 -42.45
N ALA A 11 30.19 -13.41 -41.78
CA ALA A 11 31.65 -13.35 -41.75
C ALA A 11 32.13 -13.29 -40.30
N LYS A 12 33.15 -14.10 -40.02
CA LYS A 12 33.77 -14.39 -38.74
C LYS A 12 34.84 -13.34 -38.36
N LEU A 13 35.00 -13.16 -37.05
CA LEU A 13 36.23 -13.06 -36.24
C LEU A 13 37.36 -12.11 -36.69
N ALA A 14 37.73 -11.18 -35.80
CA ALA A 14 39.12 -11.04 -35.35
C ALA A 14 39.19 -10.33 -33.98
N ALA A 15 39.83 -11.00 -33.03
CA ALA A 15 40.27 -10.46 -31.75
C ALA A 15 41.47 -9.52 -31.94
N LYS A 16 41.63 -8.55 -31.04
CA LYS A 16 42.93 -7.95 -30.74
C LYS A 16 43.00 -7.59 -29.26
N GLU A 17 43.87 -8.30 -28.58
CA GLU A 17 44.39 -8.05 -27.24
C GLU A 17 45.19 -6.74 -27.22
N HIS A 18 45.15 -6.04 -26.09
CA HIS A 18 46.31 -5.30 -25.60
C HIS A 18 46.37 -5.42 -24.07
N SER A 19 47.38 -6.16 -23.62
CA SER A 19 47.90 -6.21 -22.27
C SER A 19 48.70 -4.95 -21.93
N SER A 20 48.62 -4.46 -20.69
CA SER A 20 49.76 -4.29 -19.77
C SER A 20 49.42 -3.35 -18.62
N GLY A 21 49.73 -3.73 -17.38
CA GLY A 21 49.80 -2.78 -16.27
C GLY A 21 49.51 -3.36 -14.89
N SER A 22 50.42 -4.20 -14.39
CA SER A 22 50.50 -4.69 -13.01
C SER A 22 50.95 -3.61 -12.02
N SER A 23 50.41 -3.60 -10.80
CA SER A 23 51.20 -3.30 -9.58
C SER A 23 50.48 -3.72 -8.28
N ASN A 24 51.01 -4.79 -7.71
CA ASN A 24 51.14 -5.25 -6.32
C ASN A 24 50.48 -4.53 -5.11
N LEU A 25 49.97 -5.40 -4.22
CA LEU A 25 49.68 -5.30 -2.78
C LEU A 25 50.93 -4.92 -1.93
N PRO A 26 50.77 -4.54 -0.63
CA PRO A 26 50.56 -5.46 0.52
C PRO A 26 49.34 -5.01 1.39
N SER A 27 48.59 -5.78 2.18
CA SER A 27 48.79 -6.94 3.07
C SER A 27 49.77 -6.71 4.23
N ASP A 28 49.29 -6.06 5.29
CA ASP A 28 49.91 -6.11 6.61
C ASP A 28 49.06 -6.95 7.57
N THR A 29 49.70 -7.98 8.09
CA THR A 29 49.33 -8.83 9.23
C THR A 29 50.18 -8.44 10.44
N ASP A 30 49.67 -8.80 11.63
CA ASP A 30 50.32 -8.87 12.94
C ASP A 30 50.63 -7.53 13.64
N ASP A 31 50.10 -7.31 14.84
CA ASP A 31 50.70 -7.99 16.00
C ASP A 31 49.79 -8.03 17.25
N SER A 32 50.04 -9.10 18.00
CA SER A 32 49.52 -9.51 19.30
C SER A 32 49.81 -8.49 20.43
N VAL A 33 49.13 -8.49 21.58
CA VAL A 33 49.54 -9.24 22.80
C VAL A 33 48.54 -8.96 23.94
N HIS A 34 48.13 -10.05 24.62
CA HIS A 34 47.75 -10.24 26.04
C HIS A 34 47.20 -9.08 26.89
N ASP A 35 46.05 -9.30 27.55
CA ASP A 35 46.11 -9.78 28.94
C ASP A 35 44.83 -10.52 29.39
N SER A 36 45.04 -11.58 30.17
CA SER A 36 44.01 -12.44 30.73
C SER A 36 44.13 -12.40 32.25
N VAL A 37 43.09 -12.00 32.99
CA VAL A 37 42.93 -12.43 34.39
C VAL A 37 41.48 -12.74 34.72
N LYS A 38 41.32 -13.95 35.29
CA LYS A 38 40.13 -14.65 35.77
C LYS A 38 39.68 -14.19 37.16
N GLY A 39 38.42 -14.52 37.48
CA GLY A 39 37.91 -14.82 38.84
C GLY A 39 37.33 -13.61 39.55
N SER A 40 36.22 -13.67 40.29
CA SER A 40 35.50 -14.78 40.90
C SER A 40 34.18 -14.23 41.50
N GLN A 41 33.11 -15.02 41.49
CA GLN A 41 31.93 -14.89 42.36
C GLN A 41 32.00 -15.99 43.45
N PRO A 42 31.07 -16.09 44.42
CA PRO A 42 30.21 -15.09 45.08
C PRO A 42 30.29 -15.21 46.63
N GLU A 43 29.64 -14.34 47.41
CA GLU A 43 29.16 -14.72 48.75
C GLU A 43 27.85 -14.05 49.17
N ASP A 44 27.13 -14.81 49.98
CA ASP A 44 25.72 -14.75 50.38
C ASP A 44 25.57 -13.97 51.71
N GLY A 45 24.41 -13.34 51.98
CA GLY A 45 24.28 -12.43 53.13
C GLY A 45 22.86 -12.05 53.52
N ARG A 46 22.18 -13.00 54.17
CA ARG A 46 20.82 -12.99 54.75
C ARG A 46 20.51 -11.88 55.79
N VAL A 47 19.21 -11.45 55.77
CA VAL A 47 18.25 -11.35 56.92
C VAL A 47 17.79 -9.98 57.52
N ASN A 48 16.45 -9.83 57.45
CA ASN A 48 15.44 -9.34 58.43
C ASN A 48 14.76 -7.95 58.36
N LYS A 49 13.44 -8.04 58.09
CA LYS A 49 12.28 -7.47 58.82
C LYS A 49 12.44 -6.11 59.54
N LYS A 50 11.55 -5.15 59.20
CA LYS A 50 10.58 -4.56 60.15
C LYS A 50 9.51 -3.69 59.46
N LYS A 51 8.24 -4.08 59.67
CA LYS A 51 7.03 -3.25 59.56
C LYS A 51 7.16 -2.01 60.45
N ARG A 52 6.84 -0.80 59.98
CA ARG A 52 6.32 0.29 60.84
C ARG A 52 5.31 1.19 60.11
N ARG A 53 4.08 1.02 60.58
CA ARG A 53 2.87 1.83 60.48
C ARG A 53 3.13 3.28 60.91
N TRP A 54 2.69 4.28 60.13
CA TRP A 54 2.49 5.65 60.59
C TRP A 54 1.08 6.14 60.21
N ARG A 55 0.38 6.63 61.23
CA ARG A 55 -0.95 7.25 61.21
C ARG A 55 -0.78 8.77 61.30
N ARG A 56 -1.77 9.47 60.71
CA ARG A 56 -2.26 10.83 61.02
C ARG A 56 -1.29 11.99 60.80
N PHE A 57 -1.63 12.81 59.79
CA PHE A 57 -1.97 14.21 60.02
C PHE A 57 -3.29 14.53 59.29
N LYS A 58 -4.26 14.93 60.11
CA LYS A 58 -5.47 15.73 59.84
C LYS A 58 -5.04 17.20 59.82
N ASP A 59 -5.69 18.21 59.25
CA ASP A 59 -6.99 18.45 58.61
C ASP A 59 -6.78 19.70 57.70
N ASP A 60 -7.80 20.05 56.93
CA ASP A 60 -8.13 21.39 56.38
C ASP A 60 -8.20 21.44 54.85
N LEU A 61 -9.42 21.22 54.31
CA LEU A 61 -10.19 22.21 53.52
C LEU A 61 -11.52 21.56 53.01
N PRO A 62 -12.58 22.36 52.80
CA PRO A 62 -13.97 21.90 52.84
C PRO A 62 -14.56 21.48 51.48
N GLU A 63 -15.46 20.50 51.49
CA GLU A 63 -16.56 20.39 50.51
C GLU A 63 -17.87 20.88 51.17
N PRO A 64 -18.87 21.38 50.42
CA PRO A 64 -19.86 20.45 49.84
C PRO A 64 -20.56 20.86 48.52
N ASN A 65 -21.00 19.83 47.78
CA ASN A 65 -22.23 19.65 46.97
C ASN A 65 -22.58 20.67 45.86
N GLY A 66 -22.98 20.28 44.64
CA GLY A 66 -23.30 18.98 44.06
C GLY A 66 -24.01 19.14 42.70
N ASP A 67 -23.94 18.08 41.91
CA ASP A 67 -24.87 17.64 40.85
C ASP A 67 -24.92 18.36 39.48
N LYS A 68 -24.46 17.65 38.43
CA LYS A 68 -25.29 17.17 37.30
C LYS A 68 -24.46 16.60 36.13
N SER A 69 -24.59 15.29 35.96
CA SER A 69 -24.71 14.52 34.71
C SER A 69 -23.95 14.91 33.42
N MET A 70 -23.34 13.88 32.81
CA MET A 70 -23.08 13.68 31.38
C MET A 70 -21.83 14.34 30.77
N SER A 71 -20.67 13.68 30.95
CA SER A 71 -19.51 13.90 30.09
C SER A 71 -19.83 13.46 28.66
N LYS A 72 -20.04 14.43 27.76
CA LYS A 72 -19.97 14.26 26.31
C LYS A 72 -18.58 13.73 25.93
N ARG A 73 -18.43 12.42 25.78
CA ARG A 73 -17.35 11.84 24.97
C ARG A 73 -17.61 12.22 23.52
N ARG A 74 -16.84 13.20 23.02
CA ARG A 74 -16.82 13.56 21.60
C ARG A 74 -16.33 12.36 20.80
N ASN A 75 -17.22 11.76 20.01
CA ASN A 75 -16.84 10.88 18.91
C ASN A 75 -16.13 11.74 17.85
N SER A 76 -14.80 11.62 17.75
CA SER A 76 -14.01 12.17 16.66
C SER A 76 -13.47 11.04 15.78
N LEU A 77 -14.33 10.50 14.92
CA LEU A 77 -13.93 9.86 13.67
C LEU A 77 -14.68 10.56 12.53
N SER A 78 -14.35 11.82 12.31
CA SER A 78 -14.68 12.53 11.07
C SER A 78 -13.65 13.62 10.84
N LYS A 79 -13.06 13.59 9.64
CA LYS A 79 -11.92 14.36 9.14
C LYS A 79 -10.56 13.88 9.67
N ALA A 80 -9.78 13.26 8.80
CA ALA A 80 -8.32 13.21 8.94
C ALA A 80 -7.80 14.65 9.14
N ALA A 81 -6.75 14.82 9.94
CA ALA A 81 -6.09 16.11 10.10
C ALA A 81 -5.69 16.61 8.70
N ARG A 82 -6.28 17.73 8.27
CA ARG A 82 -5.96 18.38 7.00
C ARG A 82 -4.93 19.46 7.30
N ASP A 83 -3.91 19.55 6.45
CA ASP A 83 -2.96 20.65 6.50
C ASP A 83 -3.71 21.96 6.20
N PRO A 84 -3.54 23.03 7.00
CA PRO A 84 -4.18 24.33 6.75
C PRO A 84 -3.92 24.90 5.34
N ARG A 85 -2.87 24.44 4.65
CA ARG A 85 -2.54 24.84 3.28
C ARG A 85 -3.43 24.20 2.20
N ASP A 86 -4.24 23.20 2.54
CA ASP A 86 -5.11 22.46 1.61
C ASP A 86 -6.62 22.80 1.78
N GLU A 87 -6.98 23.91 2.44
CA GLU A 87 -8.38 24.32 2.64
C GLU A 87 -8.96 25.04 1.38
N PRO A 88 -10.07 24.56 0.77
CA PRO A 88 -10.80 25.33 -0.23
C PRO A 88 -11.68 26.43 0.40
N GLU A 89 -11.86 27.56 -0.29
CA GLU A 89 -12.63 28.72 0.19
C GLU A 89 -14.07 28.36 0.62
N ARG A 90 -14.50 28.88 1.78
CA ARG A 90 -15.80 28.56 2.40
C ARG A 90 -16.97 29.22 1.67
N LYS A 91 -17.95 28.43 1.24
CA LYS A 91 -19.32 28.89 0.96
C LYS A 91 -20.27 28.47 2.10
N GLU A 92 -21.06 29.42 2.59
CA GLU A 92 -22.01 29.23 3.70
C GLU A 92 -23.19 28.32 3.30
N GLY A 93 -23.54 27.38 4.18
CA GLY A 93 -24.36 26.21 3.86
C GLY A 93 -25.84 26.26 4.25
N LYS A 94 -26.64 25.38 3.65
CA LYS A 94 -27.97 24.96 4.13
C LYS A 94 -27.85 23.61 4.86
N LYS A 95 -28.48 23.50 6.04
CA LYS A 95 -28.44 22.33 6.94
C LYS A 95 -29.30 21.16 6.40
N ALA A 96 -28.71 19.96 6.33
CA ALA A 96 -29.44 18.71 6.07
C ALA A 96 -29.71 17.94 7.39
N LYS A 97 -30.89 17.31 7.47
CA LYS A 97 -31.39 16.56 8.64
C LYS A 97 -30.65 15.23 8.84
N VAL A 98 -30.47 14.86 10.11
CA VAL A 98 -29.80 13.64 10.57
C VAL A 98 -30.83 12.50 10.68
N VAL A 99 -30.52 11.35 10.06
CA VAL A 99 -31.23 10.08 10.23
C VAL A 99 -30.37 9.16 11.11
N GLN A 100 -30.98 8.59 12.16
CA GLN A 100 -30.33 7.67 13.11
C GLN A 100 -30.44 6.21 12.66
N GLY A 101 -29.39 5.44 12.92
CA GLY A 101 -29.52 4.01 13.26
C GLY A 101 -28.80 2.99 12.37
N THR A 102 -27.88 2.26 13.00
CA THR A 102 -27.46 0.86 12.75
C THR A 102 -26.55 0.50 11.55
N GLU A 103 -25.56 -0.36 11.87
CA GLU A 103 -24.60 -1.09 11.03
C GLU A 103 -23.25 -0.41 10.70
N THR A 104 -22.17 -1.04 11.18
CA THR A 104 -20.80 -0.85 10.68
C THR A 104 -20.74 -1.32 9.23
N ARG A 105 -21.02 -0.40 8.31
CA ARG A 105 -21.17 -0.69 6.89
C ARG A 105 -19.91 -1.28 6.27
N SER A 106 -19.96 -2.56 5.93
CA SER A 106 -19.73 -3.01 4.55
C SER A 106 -20.58 -4.24 4.28
N PRO A 107 -21.87 -4.09 3.93
CA PRO A 107 -22.73 -5.22 3.59
C PRO A 107 -22.74 -5.53 2.08
N THR A 108 -21.96 -4.81 1.28
CA THR A 108 -21.87 -5.05 -0.16
C THR A 108 -20.57 -5.78 -0.50
N PRO A 109 -20.63 -6.84 -1.33
CA PRO A 109 -19.45 -7.57 -1.76
C PRO A 109 -18.46 -6.62 -2.42
N VAL A 110 -17.17 -6.89 -2.24
CA VAL A 110 -16.11 -6.10 -2.86
C VAL A 110 -16.11 -6.35 -4.37
N ILE A 111 -16.44 -7.56 -4.79
CA ILE A 111 -16.73 -7.93 -6.18
C ILE A 111 -18.24 -7.76 -6.42
N ASP A 112 -18.63 -6.81 -7.27
CA ASP A 112 -20.03 -6.61 -7.66
C ASP A 112 -20.52 -7.76 -8.58
N PHE A 113 -21.81 -7.87 -8.86
CA PHE A 113 -22.39 -8.96 -9.67
C PHE A 113 -21.73 -9.09 -11.06
N ASP A 114 -21.44 -7.95 -11.68
CA ASP A 114 -20.73 -7.83 -12.96
C ASP A 114 -19.21 -8.09 -12.84
N GLY A 115 -18.71 -8.34 -11.63
CA GLY A 115 -17.29 -8.56 -11.32
C GLY A 115 -16.43 -7.29 -11.32
N LEU A 116 -17.02 -6.13 -11.60
CA LEU A 116 -16.37 -4.85 -11.43
C LEU A 116 -16.38 -4.52 -9.95
N SER A 117 -15.21 -4.62 -9.31
CA SER A 117 -15.11 -4.38 -7.87
C SER A 117 -15.30 -2.90 -7.53
N ARG A 118 -16.53 -2.46 -7.22
CA ARG A 118 -16.90 -1.06 -6.92
C ARG A 118 -16.51 -0.07 -8.03
N PRO A 119 -17.14 -0.15 -9.21
CA PRO A 119 -16.82 0.71 -10.33
C PRO A 119 -17.09 2.19 -10.00
N SER A 120 -16.29 3.08 -10.58
CA SER A 120 -16.61 4.51 -10.56
C SER A 120 -17.85 4.78 -11.43
N ARG A 121 -18.53 5.91 -11.22
CA ARG A 121 -19.80 6.22 -11.92
C ARG A 121 -19.72 6.04 -13.43
N GLY A 122 -18.64 6.52 -14.06
CA GLY A 122 -18.43 6.42 -15.51
C GLY A 122 -17.66 5.18 -15.96
N THR A 123 -17.33 4.23 -15.08
CA THR A 123 -16.56 3.04 -15.47
C THR A 123 -17.33 2.16 -16.45
N ARG A 124 -18.64 2.01 -16.26
CA ARG A 124 -19.48 1.17 -17.13
C ARG A 124 -19.64 1.80 -18.51
N GLU A 125 -19.97 3.09 -18.55
CA GLU A 125 -19.99 3.87 -19.79
C GLU A 125 -18.68 3.76 -20.56
N ARG A 126 -17.54 3.83 -19.86
CA ARG A 126 -16.20 3.68 -20.45
C ARG A 126 -15.89 2.30 -21.02
N LEU A 127 -16.45 1.24 -20.46
CA LEU A 127 -16.25 -0.13 -20.96
C LEU A 127 -16.96 -0.34 -22.30
N ASP A 128 -18.12 0.31 -22.45
CA ASP A 128 -18.97 0.22 -23.65
C ASP A 128 -18.65 1.32 -24.68
N GLU A 129 -17.62 2.14 -24.45
CA GLU A 129 -17.20 3.21 -25.37
C GLU A 129 -16.73 2.62 -26.71
N ASN A 130 -17.22 3.18 -27.81
CA ASN A 130 -16.66 2.94 -29.13
C ASN A 130 -15.37 3.74 -29.37
N SER A 131 -14.70 3.49 -30.49
CA SER A 131 -13.43 4.16 -30.83
C SER A 131 -13.56 5.68 -30.95
N GLU A 132 -14.70 6.21 -31.38
CA GLU A 132 -14.93 7.65 -31.56
C GLU A 132 -15.09 8.33 -30.20
N GLN A 133 -15.90 7.75 -29.30
CA GLN A 133 -16.08 8.23 -27.93
C GLN A 133 -14.77 8.20 -27.14
N ALA A 134 -13.97 7.15 -27.31
CA ALA A 134 -12.66 7.04 -26.67
C ALA A 134 -11.68 8.13 -27.16
N ALA A 135 -11.72 8.47 -28.46
CA ALA A 135 -10.92 9.54 -29.04
C ALA A 135 -11.38 10.92 -28.52
N GLU A 136 -12.69 11.18 -28.50
CA GLU A 136 -13.24 12.43 -27.97
C GLU A 136 -12.85 12.65 -26.50
N ARG A 137 -12.93 11.60 -25.67
CA ARG A 137 -12.47 11.65 -24.28
C ARG A 137 -10.97 11.95 -24.18
N LEU A 138 -10.15 11.35 -25.05
CA LEU A 138 -8.71 11.61 -25.06
C LEU A 138 -8.43 13.08 -25.42
N ASP A 139 -9.13 13.64 -26.39
CA ASP A 139 -8.98 15.05 -26.78
C ASP A 139 -9.44 16.01 -25.67
N LYS A 140 -10.53 15.69 -24.96
CA LYS A 140 -10.93 16.42 -23.75
C LYS A 140 -9.83 16.42 -22.67
N MET A 141 -9.20 15.27 -22.43
CA MET A 141 -8.09 15.17 -21.47
C MET A 141 -6.87 15.98 -21.92
N ARG A 142 -6.53 15.95 -23.22
CA ARG A 142 -5.43 16.74 -23.79
C ARG A 142 -5.68 18.24 -23.60
N ALA A 143 -6.88 18.71 -23.92
CA ALA A 143 -7.25 20.11 -23.72
C ALA A 143 -7.09 20.52 -22.24
N ALA A 144 -7.56 19.69 -21.30
CA ALA A 144 -7.40 19.97 -19.87
C ALA A 144 -5.93 20.04 -19.43
N VAL A 145 -5.06 19.14 -19.92
CA VAL A 145 -3.63 19.19 -19.59
C VAL A 145 -2.95 20.41 -20.19
N ARG A 146 -3.33 20.80 -21.42
CA ARG A 146 -2.83 22.04 -22.03
C ARG A 146 -3.19 23.25 -21.17
N THR A 147 -4.44 23.33 -20.71
CA THR A 147 -4.87 24.38 -19.78
C THR A 147 -4.07 24.36 -18.48
N ILE A 148 -3.75 23.19 -17.93
CA ILE A 148 -2.88 23.10 -16.75
C ILE A 148 -1.49 23.70 -17.03
N LEU A 149 -0.88 23.41 -18.17
CA LEU A 149 0.42 23.97 -18.56
C LEU A 149 0.36 25.50 -18.65
N GLU A 150 -0.66 26.05 -19.32
CA GLU A 150 -0.89 27.49 -19.41
C GLU A 150 -1.06 28.11 -18.01
N CYS A 151 -1.84 27.48 -17.13
CA CYS A 151 -2.09 27.98 -15.78
C CYS A 151 -0.86 27.95 -14.86
N VAL A 152 0.12 27.07 -15.10
CA VAL A 152 1.39 27.08 -14.34
C VAL A 152 2.42 28.05 -14.93
N GLY A 153 2.08 28.76 -16.01
CA GLY A 153 2.96 29.71 -16.69
C GLY A 153 3.94 29.07 -17.66
N GLU A 154 3.71 27.83 -18.08
CA GLU A 154 4.49 27.17 -19.14
C GLU A 154 4.01 27.60 -20.52
N ASP A 155 4.92 27.57 -21.51
CA ASP A 155 4.60 27.67 -22.93
C ASP A 155 4.22 26.27 -23.46
N PRO A 156 2.94 26.01 -23.80
CA PRO A 156 2.53 24.68 -24.27
C PRO A 156 3.04 24.33 -25.66
N ASP A 157 3.55 25.30 -26.42
CA ASP A 157 3.97 25.12 -27.81
C ASP A 157 5.49 24.90 -27.96
N ARG A 158 6.26 25.00 -26.86
CA ARG A 158 7.69 24.65 -26.88
C ARG A 158 7.92 23.16 -27.11
N GLU A 159 8.99 22.84 -27.83
CA GLU A 159 9.34 21.48 -28.29
C GLU A 159 9.20 20.39 -27.21
N GLY A 160 9.70 20.65 -25.99
CA GLY A 160 9.72 19.67 -24.91
C GLY A 160 8.35 19.27 -24.34
N VAL A 161 7.33 20.14 -24.44
CA VAL A 161 5.99 19.87 -23.88
C VAL A 161 4.86 19.90 -24.92
N LEU A 162 5.18 20.15 -26.19
CA LEU A 162 4.21 20.15 -27.29
C LEU A 162 3.28 18.92 -27.29
N ASP A 163 3.85 17.74 -27.05
CA ASP A 163 3.11 16.47 -27.00
C ASP A 163 2.85 15.96 -25.55
N THR A 164 3.24 16.73 -24.52
CA THR A 164 2.95 16.40 -23.11
C THR A 164 1.47 16.21 -22.83
N PRO A 165 0.53 17.02 -23.35
CA PRO A 165 -0.90 16.78 -23.15
C PRO A 165 -1.37 15.39 -23.58
N ALA A 166 -0.89 14.88 -24.72
CA ALA A 166 -1.23 13.55 -25.21
C ALA A 166 -0.58 12.44 -24.37
N ARG A 167 0.71 12.60 -24.04
CA ARG A 167 1.44 11.64 -23.19
C ARG A 167 0.82 11.54 -21.81
N TYR A 168 0.52 12.67 -21.18
CA TYR A 168 -0.08 12.70 -19.84
C TYR A 168 -1.48 12.07 -19.83
N ALA A 169 -2.32 12.38 -20.81
CA ALA A 169 -3.65 11.78 -20.91
C ALA A 169 -3.57 10.25 -21.03
N LYS A 170 -2.69 9.73 -21.89
CA LYS A 170 -2.44 8.27 -22.01
C LYS A 170 -1.90 7.67 -20.72
N ALA A 171 -0.96 8.33 -20.05
CA ALA A 171 -0.41 7.88 -18.78
C ALA A 171 -1.48 7.80 -17.68
N MET A 172 -2.34 8.81 -17.57
CA MET A 172 -3.44 8.82 -16.60
C MET A 172 -4.43 7.68 -16.84
N LEU A 173 -4.74 7.37 -18.10
CA LEU A 173 -5.58 6.22 -18.46
C LEU A 173 -4.92 4.88 -18.09
N PHE A 174 -3.60 4.76 -18.24
CA PHE A 174 -2.86 3.58 -17.80
C PHE A 174 -2.85 3.44 -16.28
N PHE A 175 -2.60 4.54 -15.55
CA PHE A 175 -2.59 4.54 -14.08
C PHE A 175 -3.97 4.22 -13.49
N THR A 176 -5.05 4.41 -14.25
CA THR A 176 -6.44 4.17 -13.82
C THR A 176 -7.10 3.00 -14.55
N LYS A 177 -6.33 2.17 -15.26
CA LYS A 177 -6.88 1.05 -16.07
C LYS A 177 -7.62 -0.01 -15.22
N GLY A 178 -7.29 -0.11 -13.94
CA GLY A 178 -7.85 -1.09 -13.00
C GLY A 178 -9.32 -0.90 -12.67
N TYR A 179 -9.91 0.25 -13.03
CA TYR A 179 -11.37 0.43 -12.99
C TYR A 179 -12.09 -0.48 -13.99
N GLN A 180 -11.48 -0.77 -15.14
CA GLN A 180 -12.08 -1.52 -16.24
C GLN A 180 -11.75 -3.03 -16.21
N GLN A 181 -11.06 -3.48 -15.16
CA GLN A 181 -10.67 -4.89 -15.01
C GLN A 181 -11.65 -5.62 -14.11
N ASN A 182 -11.83 -6.91 -14.37
CA ASN A 182 -12.67 -7.81 -13.60
C ASN A 182 -11.80 -8.80 -12.82
N VAL A 183 -12.09 -9.01 -11.54
CA VAL A 183 -11.33 -9.96 -10.72
C VAL A 183 -11.48 -11.40 -11.23
N LYS A 184 -12.67 -11.79 -11.69
CA LYS A 184 -12.93 -13.15 -12.21
C LYS A 184 -12.10 -13.42 -13.45
N ASP A 185 -12.04 -12.47 -14.38
CA ASP A 185 -11.22 -12.58 -15.60
C ASP A 185 -9.72 -12.61 -15.29
N ILE A 186 -9.28 -11.89 -14.25
CA ILE A 186 -7.89 -11.97 -13.79
C ILE A 186 -7.57 -13.37 -13.30
N VAL A 187 -8.43 -13.94 -12.46
CA VAL A 187 -8.26 -15.27 -11.88
C VAL A 187 -8.29 -16.33 -12.98
N ASN A 188 -9.25 -16.24 -13.91
CA ASN A 188 -9.39 -17.11 -15.09
C ASN A 188 -9.28 -18.60 -14.73
N ASP A 189 -10.10 -19.03 -13.76
CA ASP A 189 -10.18 -20.40 -13.26
C ASP A 189 -8.85 -21.03 -12.81
N ALA A 190 -7.82 -20.22 -12.52
CA ALA A 190 -6.54 -20.68 -12.00
C ALA A 190 -6.62 -20.99 -10.49
N ILE A 191 -7.59 -21.82 -10.12
CA ILE A 191 -7.82 -22.35 -8.79
C ILE A 191 -7.65 -23.87 -8.87
N PHE A 192 -6.78 -24.40 -8.03
CA PHE A 192 -6.36 -25.80 -8.04
C PHE A 192 -6.69 -26.46 -6.71
N HIS A 193 -7.06 -27.74 -6.76
CA HIS A 193 -7.32 -28.55 -5.56
C HIS A 193 -6.07 -29.36 -5.23
N GLU A 194 -5.23 -28.85 -4.34
CA GLU A 194 -3.95 -29.50 -3.98
C GLU A 194 -3.96 -30.12 -2.58
N GLY A 195 -5.07 -30.05 -1.84
CA GLY A 195 -5.16 -30.54 -0.45
C GLY A 195 -4.19 -29.82 0.51
N HIS A 196 -3.65 -28.68 0.08
CA HIS A 196 -2.71 -27.88 0.86
C HIS A 196 -3.47 -27.05 1.89
N ASN A 197 -3.08 -27.16 3.17
CA ASN A 197 -3.77 -26.48 4.28
C ASN A 197 -2.81 -25.62 5.14
N GLU A 198 -1.60 -25.38 4.64
CA GLU A 198 -0.58 -24.55 5.27
C GLU A 198 -0.57 -23.13 4.68
N MET A 199 0.13 -22.21 5.35
CA MET A 199 0.19 -20.81 4.94
C MET A 199 0.97 -20.63 3.64
N VAL A 200 0.34 -19.98 2.65
CA VAL A 200 0.98 -19.55 1.41
C VAL A 200 1.21 -18.04 1.46
N ILE A 201 2.44 -17.59 1.18
CA ILE A 201 2.82 -16.17 1.17
C ILE A 201 3.44 -15.77 -0.17
N VAL A 202 2.93 -14.68 -0.74
CA VAL A 202 3.59 -13.92 -1.81
C VAL A 202 3.94 -12.56 -1.25
N LYS A 203 5.24 -12.28 -1.11
CA LYS A 203 5.76 -11.07 -0.48
C LYS A 203 6.58 -10.24 -1.47
N ASP A 204 6.81 -8.97 -1.14
CA ASP A 204 7.58 -8.03 -1.95
C ASP A 204 6.94 -7.75 -3.32
N ILE A 205 5.60 -7.73 -3.38
CA ILE A 205 4.86 -7.35 -4.58
C ILE A 205 4.96 -5.82 -4.72
N GLU A 206 5.65 -5.35 -5.74
CA GLU A 206 5.75 -3.92 -6.02
C GLU A 206 4.40 -3.33 -6.45
N ILE A 207 4.02 -2.22 -5.82
CA ILE A 207 2.74 -1.54 -6.05
C ILE A 207 2.99 -0.09 -6.41
N PHE A 208 2.30 0.36 -7.45
CA PHE A 208 2.25 1.75 -7.90
C PHE A 208 0.79 2.19 -7.98
N SER A 209 0.42 3.22 -7.23
CA SER A 209 -0.95 3.72 -7.17
C SER A 209 -0.96 5.25 -7.15
N LEU A 210 -2.13 5.85 -7.41
CA LEU A 210 -2.32 7.31 -7.32
C LEU A 210 -3.13 7.67 -6.08
N CYS A 211 -2.64 8.64 -5.30
CA CYS A 211 -3.38 9.21 -4.18
C CYS A 211 -4.60 9.97 -4.71
N GLU A 212 -5.81 9.59 -4.32
CA GLU A 212 -7.04 10.23 -4.82
C GLU A 212 -7.18 11.70 -4.42
N HIS A 213 -6.48 12.13 -3.35
CA HIS A 213 -6.56 13.51 -2.87
C HIS A 213 -5.74 14.49 -3.72
N HIS A 214 -4.65 14.04 -4.33
CA HIS A 214 -3.68 14.92 -4.97
C HIS A 214 -3.31 14.48 -6.40
N LEU A 215 -3.78 13.31 -6.84
CA LEU A 215 -3.38 12.68 -8.10
C LEU A 215 -1.87 12.48 -8.23
N VAL A 216 -1.19 12.34 -7.09
CA VAL A 216 0.25 12.14 -6.95
C VAL A 216 0.52 10.69 -6.57
N PRO A 217 1.56 10.02 -7.13
CA PRO A 217 1.82 8.63 -6.84
C PRO A 217 2.14 8.33 -5.37
N PHE A 218 1.74 7.14 -4.92
CA PHE A 218 2.35 6.46 -3.79
C PHE A 218 2.79 5.07 -4.26
N THR A 219 3.96 4.65 -3.78
CA THR A 219 4.65 3.45 -4.27
C THR A 219 5.24 2.67 -3.11
N GLY A 220 5.23 1.35 -3.21
CA GLY A 220 5.73 0.52 -2.13
C GLY A 220 5.55 -0.96 -2.40
N LYS A 221 5.44 -1.74 -1.33
CA LYS A 221 5.35 -3.19 -1.39
C LYS A 221 4.08 -3.68 -0.71
N MET A 222 3.51 -4.73 -1.28
CA MET A 222 2.42 -5.48 -0.68
C MET A 222 2.86 -6.93 -0.42
N HIS A 223 2.46 -7.45 0.72
CA HIS A 223 2.70 -8.82 1.14
C HIS A 223 1.34 -9.46 1.40
N ILE A 224 1.10 -10.60 0.77
CA ILE A 224 -0.18 -11.29 0.78
C ILE A 224 0.06 -12.70 1.31
N GLY A 225 -0.66 -13.07 2.36
CA GLY A 225 -0.69 -14.41 2.93
C GLY A 225 -2.12 -14.95 2.97
N TYR A 226 -2.30 -16.25 2.75
CA TYR A 226 -3.58 -16.92 2.97
C TYR A 226 -3.36 -18.36 3.44
N ILE A 227 -4.36 -18.93 4.11
CA ILE A 227 -4.38 -20.36 4.47
C ILE A 227 -5.53 -21.00 3.69
N PRO A 228 -5.25 -21.89 2.72
CA PRO A 228 -6.29 -22.48 1.88
C PRO A 228 -7.29 -23.31 2.70
N ALA A 229 -8.48 -23.47 2.13
CA ALA A 229 -9.42 -24.54 2.48
C ALA A 229 -9.49 -25.47 1.25
N ASP A 230 -8.44 -26.27 1.05
CA ASP A 230 -8.18 -27.13 -0.11
C ASP A 230 -7.91 -26.45 -1.47
N ASN A 231 -8.38 -25.21 -1.68
CA ASN A 231 -8.23 -24.44 -2.92
C ASN A 231 -7.00 -23.52 -2.91
N VAL A 232 -6.07 -23.75 -3.84
CA VAL A 232 -4.87 -22.93 -4.06
C VAL A 232 -5.03 -22.09 -5.32
N ILE A 233 -4.61 -20.82 -5.28
CA ILE A 233 -4.59 -19.95 -6.46
C ILE A 233 -3.25 -20.01 -7.18
N GLY A 234 -3.27 -19.91 -8.51
CA GLY A 234 -2.05 -19.66 -9.27
C GLY A 234 -1.31 -18.43 -8.73
N ILE A 235 -0.04 -18.60 -8.34
CA ILE A 235 0.75 -17.59 -7.61
C ILE A 235 0.74 -16.22 -8.32
N SER A 236 0.81 -16.22 -9.65
CA SER A 236 0.81 -15.00 -10.47
C SER A 236 -0.49 -14.19 -10.39
N LYS A 237 -1.58 -14.74 -9.87
CA LYS A 237 -2.88 -14.06 -9.76
C LYS A 237 -2.94 -13.08 -8.59
N LEU A 238 -2.23 -13.36 -7.49
CA LEU A 238 -2.21 -12.45 -6.33
C LEU A 238 -1.61 -11.07 -6.68
N PRO A 239 -0.44 -10.97 -7.35
CA PRO A 239 0.05 -9.70 -7.86
C PRO A 239 -0.89 -9.02 -8.85
N ARG A 240 -1.57 -9.79 -9.72
CA ARG A 240 -2.52 -9.22 -10.71
C ARG A 240 -3.75 -8.61 -10.04
N ILE A 241 -4.27 -9.25 -8.99
CA ILE A 241 -5.37 -8.70 -8.17
C ILE A 241 -4.91 -7.41 -7.49
N ALA A 242 -3.72 -7.42 -6.88
CA ALA A 242 -3.16 -6.22 -6.26
C ALA A 242 -2.95 -5.09 -7.28
N GLU A 243 -2.45 -5.40 -8.48
CA GLU A 243 -2.27 -4.42 -9.55
C GLU A 243 -3.62 -3.83 -9.97
N MET A 244 -4.65 -4.64 -10.21
CA MET A 244 -5.99 -4.17 -10.57
C MET A 244 -6.52 -3.11 -9.60
N PHE A 245 -6.41 -3.33 -8.29
CA PHE A 245 -6.89 -2.35 -7.32
C PHE A 245 -5.97 -1.13 -7.21
N SER A 246 -4.65 -1.30 -7.38
CA SER A 246 -3.68 -0.20 -7.34
C SER A 246 -3.74 0.73 -8.55
N ARG A 247 -4.20 0.23 -9.70
CA ARG A 247 -4.38 1.03 -10.93
C ARG A 247 -5.68 1.82 -10.91
N ARG A 248 -5.89 2.56 -9.82
CA ARG A 248 -7.07 3.40 -9.51
C ARG A 248 -6.61 4.63 -8.73
N LEU A 249 -7.52 5.58 -8.56
CA LEU A 249 -7.35 6.60 -7.53
C LEU A 249 -7.69 5.97 -6.17
N GLN A 250 -6.77 6.06 -5.22
CA GLN A 250 -6.80 5.26 -4.00
C GLN A 250 -6.42 6.02 -2.74
N VAL A 251 -6.82 5.40 -1.62
CA VAL A 251 -6.30 5.58 -0.28
C VAL A 251 -5.69 4.24 0.16
N GLN A 252 -4.51 4.23 0.78
CA GLN A 252 -3.75 3.00 1.05
C GLN A 252 -4.54 1.98 1.89
N GLU A 253 -5.27 2.47 2.89
CA GLU A 253 -6.15 1.68 3.76
C GLU A 253 -7.23 0.95 2.95
N ARG A 254 -7.82 1.66 1.97
CA ARG A 254 -8.85 1.09 1.09
C ARG A 254 -8.25 0.05 0.16
N LEU A 255 -7.14 0.36 -0.50
CA LEU A 255 -6.42 -0.57 -1.37
C LEU A 255 -6.08 -1.88 -0.64
N THR A 256 -5.51 -1.78 0.57
CA THR A 256 -5.16 -2.95 1.40
C THR A 256 -6.38 -3.81 1.71
N LYS A 257 -7.50 -3.17 2.08
CA LYS A 257 -8.75 -3.85 2.39
C LYS A 257 -9.40 -4.48 1.16
N GLU A 258 -9.38 -3.80 0.01
CA GLU A 258 -9.97 -4.30 -1.23
C GLU A 258 -9.28 -5.57 -1.72
N VAL A 259 -7.94 -5.61 -1.69
CA VAL A 259 -7.17 -6.80 -2.07
C VAL A 259 -7.48 -7.97 -1.14
N ALA A 260 -7.47 -7.77 0.18
CA ALA A 260 -7.75 -8.84 1.15
C ALA A 260 -9.15 -9.45 0.95
N ASN A 261 -10.17 -8.60 0.77
CA ASN A 261 -11.54 -9.06 0.57
C ASN A 261 -11.73 -9.74 -0.80
N ALA A 262 -11.11 -9.24 -1.87
CA ALA A 262 -11.20 -9.88 -3.18
C ALA A 262 -10.63 -11.30 -3.15
N ILE A 263 -9.50 -11.51 -2.47
CA ILE A 263 -8.90 -12.84 -2.30
C ILE A 263 -9.83 -13.74 -1.46
N MET A 264 -10.40 -13.20 -0.38
CA MET A 264 -11.34 -13.91 0.48
C MET A 264 -12.59 -14.36 -0.30
N GLU A 265 -13.13 -13.49 -1.16
CA GLU A 265 -14.32 -13.78 -1.98
C GLU A 265 -14.04 -14.81 -3.08
N VAL A 266 -12.89 -14.70 -3.76
CA VAL A 266 -12.51 -15.61 -4.86
C VAL A 266 -12.16 -17.00 -4.35
N LEU A 267 -11.29 -17.10 -3.34
CA LEU A 267 -10.73 -18.39 -2.91
C LEU A 267 -11.50 -19.05 -1.77
N LYS A 268 -12.28 -18.26 -1.01
CA LYS A 268 -12.92 -18.69 0.23
C LYS A 268 -11.95 -19.47 1.15
N PRO A 269 -10.74 -18.93 1.42
CA PRO A 269 -9.75 -19.61 2.24
C PRO A 269 -10.15 -19.59 3.72
N GLN A 270 -9.42 -20.31 4.58
CA GLN A 270 -9.61 -20.23 6.03
C GLN A 270 -9.36 -18.81 6.57
N GLY A 271 -8.47 -18.06 5.91
CA GLY A 271 -8.22 -16.65 6.16
C GLY A 271 -7.21 -16.04 5.20
N VAL A 272 -7.14 -14.71 5.21
CA VAL A 272 -6.25 -13.89 4.38
C VAL A 272 -5.60 -12.82 5.26
N ALA A 273 -4.33 -12.51 5.00
CA ALA A 273 -3.63 -11.37 5.56
C ALA A 273 -2.96 -10.58 4.43
N VAL A 274 -3.20 -9.27 4.40
CA VAL A 274 -2.52 -8.35 3.48
C VAL A 274 -1.86 -7.26 4.31
N VAL A 275 -0.61 -6.99 4.01
CA VAL A 275 0.17 -5.87 4.53
C VAL A 275 0.66 -5.05 3.35
N MET A 276 0.59 -3.73 3.47
CA MET A 276 1.20 -2.83 2.51
C MET A 276 2.06 -1.81 3.25
N GLU A 277 3.28 -1.61 2.77
CA GLU A 277 4.17 -0.53 3.16
C GLU A 277 4.39 0.38 1.95
N SER A 278 4.26 1.69 2.10
CA SER A 278 4.47 2.60 0.97
C SER A 278 4.94 3.99 1.36
N SER A 279 5.64 4.63 0.42
CA SER A 279 5.99 6.04 0.46
C SER A 279 5.01 6.84 -0.41
N HIS A 280 4.53 7.96 0.13
CA HIS A 280 3.55 8.83 -0.52
C HIS A 280 4.24 10.08 -1.02
N LEU A 281 4.30 10.29 -2.34
CA LEU A 281 4.98 11.47 -2.89
C LEU A 281 4.27 12.77 -2.46
N CYS A 282 2.97 12.74 -2.16
CA CYS A 282 2.30 13.91 -1.58
C CYS A 282 2.82 14.32 -0.19
N MET A 283 3.58 13.46 0.51
CA MET A 283 4.28 13.78 1.75
C MET A 283 5.78 14.02 1.54
N VAL A 284 6.36 13.49 0.46
CA VAL A 284 7.81 13.55 0.20
C VAL A 284 8.20 14.81 -0.55
N MET A 285 7.53 15.11 -1.67
CA MET A 285 7.92 16.21 -2.58
C MET A 285 7.07 17.47 -2.41
N ARG A 286 6.13 17.48 -1.47
CA ARG A 286 5.33 18.65 -1.09
C ARG A 286 4.82 18.53 0.35
N GLY A 287 4.18 19.57 0.84
CA GLY A 287 3.47 19.55 2.12
C GLY A 287 4.42 19.47 3.31
N VAL A 288 4.52 18.30 3.94
CA VAL A 288 5.35 18.07 5.14
C VAL A 288 6.79 17.64 4.84
N GLU A 289 7.07 17.26 3.59
CA GLU A 289 8.41 17.00 3.03
C GLU A 289 9.24 16.01 3.85
N LYS A 290 8.65 14.86 4.21
CA LYS A 290 9.31 13.78 4.97
C LYS A 290 9.74 12.65 4.04
N THR A 291 11.01 12.68 3.63
CA THR A 291 11.61 11.75 2.66
C THR A 291 11.73 10.31 3.16
N THR A 292 11.84 10.11 4.47
CA THR A 292 12.01 8.79 5.10
C THR A 292 10.71 8.19 5.64
N ALA A 293 9.61 8.95 5.61
CA ALA A 293 8.35 8.49 6.16
C ALA A 293 7.73 7.38 5.30
N THR A 294 7.38 6.27 5.95
CA THR A 294 6.69 5.13 5.33
C THR A 294 5.39 4.84 6.07
N THR A 295 4.32 4.59 5.34
CA THR A 295 3.02 4.24 5.90
C THR A 295 2.80 2.74 5.77
N ILE A 296 2.48 2.07 6.88
CA ILE A 296 2.16 0.64 6.91
C ILE A 296 0.68 0.47 7.21
N THR A 297 -0.02 -0.29 6.38
CA THR A 297 -1.42 -0.68 6.55
C THR A 297 -1.54 -2.19 6.50
N SER A 298 -2.52 -2.74 7.22
CA SER A 298 -2.80 -4.17 7.16
C SER A 298 -4.30 -4.45 7.19
N CYS A 299 -4.70 -5.57 6.59
CA CYS A 299 -6.04 -6.12 6.67
C CYS A 299 -5.93 -7.63 6.87
N VAL A 300 -6.49 -8.13 7.96
CA VAL A 300 -6.53 -9.56 8.30
C VAL A 300 -7.98 -10.02 8.34
N LEU A 301 -8.24 -11.21 7.79
CA LEU A 301 -9.56 -11.81 7.66
C LEU A 301 -9.48 -13.29 8.07
N GLY A 302 -10.59 -13.85 8.55
CA GLY A 302 -10.70 -15.28 8.82
C GLY A 302 -9.78 -15.73 9.96
N CYS A 303 -9.00 -16.80 9.74
CA CYS A 303 -8.12 -17.36 10.76
C CYS A 303 -7.02 -16.38 11.22
N PHE A 304 -6.56 -15.45 10.38
CA PHE A 304 -5.56 -14.43 10.76
C PHE A 304 -6.12 -13.40 11.76
N GLU A 305 -7.41 -13.12 11.70
CA GLU A 305 -8.08 -12.25 12.66
C GLU A 305 -8.27 -12.97 14.00
N ARG A 306 -8.73 -14.23 13.96
CA ARG A 306 -9.08 -15.03 15.15
C ARG A 306 -7.88 -15.62 15.89
N LYS A 307 -6.81 -15.99 15.19
CA LYS A 307 -5.65 -16.70 15.75
C LYS A 307 -4.41 -15.80 15.72
N GLU A 308 -4.07 -15.23 16.87
CA GLU A 308 -2.89 -14.36 17.02
C GLU A 308 -1.58 -15.04 16.59
N LYS A 309 -1.38 -16.32 16.92
CA LYS A 309 -0.16 -17.06 16.54
C LYS A 309 0.04 -17.07 15.01
N THR A 310 -1.02 -17.37 14.26
CA THR A 310 -1.01 -17.36 12.78
C THR A 310 -0.72 -15.97 12.22
N ARG A 311 -1.29 -14.92 12.83
CA ARG A 311 -1.00 -13.53 12.43
C ARG A 311 0.47 -13.17 12.68
N ASN A 312 1.00 -13.53 13.85
CA ASN A 312 2.38 -13.23 14.22
C ASN A 312 3.39 -13.99 13.36
N GLU A 313 3.08 -15.23 13.00
CA GLU A 313 3.85 -16.02 12.03
C GLU A 313 3.96 -15.29 10.68
N PHE A 314 2.83 -14.85 10.12
CA PHE A 314 2.83 -14.07 8.86
C PHE A 314 3.64 -12.78 8.97
N LEU A 315 3.41 -11.97 10.01
CA LEU A 315 4.15 -10.71 10.23
C LEU A 315 5.66 -10.94 10.38
N SER A 316 6.06 -12.09 10.96
CA SER A 316 7.46 -12.49 11.06
C SER A 316 8.05 -12.87 9.69
N LEU A 317 7.34 -13.67 8.89
CA LEU A 317 7.80 -14.16 7.58
C LEU A 317 7.91 -13.03 6.52
N VAL A 318 7.08 -11.99 6.63
CA VAL A 318 7.16 -10.80 5.77
C VAL A 318 8.17 -9.76 6.26
N GLY A 319 8.79 -9.98 7.43
CA GLY A 319 9.90 -9.16 7.92
C GLY A 319 9.50 -7.91 8.72
N LEU A 320 8.21 -7.73 9.06
CA LEU A 320 7.75 -6.60 9.85
C LEU A 320 8.09 -6.70 11.35
N ASN A 321 8.35 -7.90 11.85
CA ASN A 321 8.76 -8.14 13.24
C ASN A 321 10.28 -8.21 13.44
N ARG A 322 11.09 -7.66 12.53
CA ARG A 322 12.53 -7.53 12.78
C ARG A 322 12.74 -6.56 13.95
N ARG A 323 13.04 -7.12 15.13
CA ARG A 323 13.77 -6.38 16.16
C ARG A 323 15.10 -5.97 15.53
N MET A 324 15.27 -4.68 15.27
CA MET A 324 16.61 -4.10 15.10
C MET A 324 17.40 -4.30 16.38
#